data_AF-A0A8T4M257-F1
#
_entry.id   AF-A0A8T4M257-F1
#
_cell.length_a   1.000
_cell.length_b   1.000
_cell.length_c   1.000
_cell.angle_alpha   90.00
_cell.angle_beta   90.00
_cell.angle_gamma   90.00
#
_symmetry.space_group_name_H-M   'P 1'
#
loop_
_entity.id
_entity.type
_entity.pdbx_description
1 polymer ?
#
loop_
_entity_poly.entity_id
_entity_poly.type
_entity_poly.pdbx_seq_one_letter_code
_entity_poly.pdbx_strand_id
1 'polypeptide(L)'
;MNKTLIRTEAEFSNWFMQNHKKIGYEKIIRKDIGKFPDFIMLKNGKKVKVELETELSNFILHKHNIKYVDEIICIKNNLNKGVISKPVIEIKKLEYLPKLSRVSATINKSLDDKLDELLKDRRFRNKSHLIEEVIIKYLEENAKKR
;
A
#
# COMPACT_ATOMS: atom_id res chain seq x y z
N MET A 1 3.55 -21.00 -7.82
CA MET A 1 2.81 -21.07 -6.53
C MET A 1 1.75 -19.99 -6.55
N ASN A 2 0.49 -20.31 -6.24
CA ASN A 2 -0.56 -19.29 -6.14
C ASN A 2 -0.28 -18.38 -4.94
N LYS A 3 -0.22 -17.07 -5.19
CA LYS A 3 -0.10 -16.06 -4.14
C LYS A 3 -1.44 -15.89 -3.44
N THR A 4 -1.41 -15.59 -2.14
CA THR A 4 -2.63 -15.21 -1.42
C THR A 4 -2.89 -13.73 -1.66
N LEU A 5 -4.09 -13.40 -2.10
CA LEU A 5 -4.50 -12.02 -2.36
C LEU A 5 -4.85 -11.33 -1.04
N ILE A 6 -4.32 -10.12 -0.87
CA ILE A 6 -4.63 -9.21 0.23
C ILE A 6 -5.13 -7.90 -0.38
N ARG A 7 -6.23 -7.38 0.12
CA ARG A 7 -6.89 -6.17 -0.38
C ARG A 7 -6.95 -5.05 0.63
N THR A 8 -6.71 -5.34 1.90
CA THR A 8 -6.78 -4.39 3.01
C THR A 8 -5.69 -4.65 4.04
N GLU A 9 -5.33 -3.63 4.82
CA GLU A 9 -4.42 -3.76 5.96
C GLU A 9 -4.96 -4.72 7.02
N ALA A 10 -6.28 -4.74 7.23
CA ALA A 10 -6.91 -5.67 8.16
C ALA A 10 -6.72 -7.14 7.72
N GLU A 11 -6.86 -7.44 6.42
CA GLU A 11 -6.56 -8.76 5.87
C GLU A 11 -5.08 -9.11 6.05
N PHE A 12 -4.16 -8.15 5.84
CA PHE A 12 -2.74 -8.37 6.04
C PHE A 12 -2.41 -8.68 7.52
N SER A 13 -2.94 -7.86 8.43
CA SER A 13 -2.80 -8.02 9.88
C SER A 13 -3.30 -9.40 10.34
N ASN A 14 -4.46 -9.83 9.83
CA ASN A 14 -5.01 -11.16 10.13
C ASN A 14 -4.11 -12.29 9.60
N TRP A 15 -3.61 -12.17 8.38
CA TRP A 15 -2.66 -13.12 7.83
C TRP A 15 -1.37 -13.19 8.65
N PHE A 16 -0.83 -12.04 9.05
CA PHE A 16 0.39 -11.96 9.84
C PHE A 16 0.21 -12.63 11.20
N MET A 17 -0.90 -12.37 11.90
CA MET A 17 -1.19 -13.02 13.18
C MET A 17 -1.20 -14.56 13.06
N GLN A 18 -1.69 -15.10 11.95
CA GLN A 18 -1.72 -16.55 11.72
C GLN A 18 -0.37 -17.14 11.27
N ASN A 19 0.55 -16.32 10.76
CA ASN A 19 1.77 -16.80 10.11
C ASN A 19 3.08 -16.27 10.71
N HIS A 20 3.05 -15.39 11.72
CA HIS A 20 4.23 -14.75 12.33
C HIS A 20 5.33 -15.75 12.72
N LYS A 21 4.96 -16.94 13.22
CA LYS A 21 5.91 -18.02 13.54
C LYS A 21 6.73 -18.50 12.35
N LYS A 22 6.13 -18.57 11.16
CA LYS A 22 6.81 -18.97 9.93
C LYS A 22 7.78 -17.90 9.40
N ILE A 23 7.62 -16.66 9.88
CA ILE A 23 8.45 -15.50 9.51
C ILE A 23 9.59 -15.32 10.54
N GLY A 24 9.60 -16.09 11.63
CA GLY A 24 10.65 -16.10 12.64
C GLY A 24 10.29 -15.40 13.95
N TYR A 25 9.02 -15.06 14.18
CA TYR A 25 8.56 -14.51 15.47
C TYR A 25 8.04 -15.61 16.38
N GLU A 26 8.39 -15.60 17.66
CA GLU A 26 7.99 -16.63 18.62
C GLU A 26 6.53 -16.45 19.09
N LYS A 27 6.16 -15.20 19.40
CA LYS A 27 4.89 -14.85 20.02
C LYS A 27 4.49 -13.40 19.75
N ILE A 28 3.18 -13.15 19.63
CA ILE A 28 2.60 -11.81 19.71
C ILE A 28 2.47 -11.43 21.19
N ILE A 29 3.18 -10.38 21.61
CA ILE A 29 3.10 -9.86 22.99
C ILE A 29 1.94 -8.88 23.10
N ARG A 30 1.78 -8.00 22.10
CA ARG A 30 0.72 -7.00 22.05
C ARG A 30 0.32 -6.70 20.60
N LYS A 31 -0.97 -6.43 20.40
CA LYS A 31 -1.56 -5.95 19.15
C LYS A 31 -2.15 -4.57 19.42
N ASP A 32 -1.69 -3.56 18.70
CA ASP A 32 -2.09 -2.16 18.87
C ASP A 32 -2.92 -1.72 17.66
N ILE A 33 -4.18 -2.15 17.59
CA ILE A 33 -5.07 -1.89 16.44
C ILE A 33 -5.22 -0.38 16.21
N GLY A 34 -4.93 0.07 14.98
CA GLY A 34 -5.07 1.47 14.57
C GLY A 34 -4.05 2.41 15.23
N LYS A 35 -2.96 1.87 15.76
CA LYS A 35 -1.87 2.61 16.38
C LYS A 35 -0.55 2.16 15.80
N PHE A 36 0.44 3.03 15.92
CA PHE A 36 1.82 2.77 15.52
C PHE A 36 2.70 2.49 16.75
N PRO A 37 3.50 1.40 16.76
CA PRO A 37 3.56 0.32 15.78
C PRO A 37 2.37 -0.66 15.91
N ASP A 38 2.05 -1.40 14.85
CA ASP A 38 0.95 -2.38 14.85
C ASP A 38 1.10 -3.49 15.91
N PHE A 39 2.33 -3.96 16.11
CA PHE A 39 2.62 -5.10 16.98
C PHE A 39 3.86 -4.91 17.85
N ILE A 40 3.80 -5.53 19.04
CA ILE A 40 4.99 -5.90 19.80
C ILE A 40 5.12 -7.42 19.76
N MET A 41 6.22 -7.90 19.22
CA MET A 41 6.53 -9.32 19.01
C MET A 41 7.67 -9.78 19.91
N LEU A 42 7.75 -11.08 20.17
CA LEU A 42 8.93 -11.74 20.72
C LEU A 42 9.72 -12.37 19.57
N LYS A 43 11.00 -12.04 19.47
CA LYS A 43 11.93 -12.61 18.46
C LYS A 43 13.31 -12.76 19.08
N ASN A 44 13.84 -13.98 19.08
CA ASN A 44 15.10 -14.35 19.72
C ASN A 44 15.15 -13.90 21.20
N GLY A 45 14.06 -14.13 21.93
CA GLY A 45 13.92 -13.72 23.34
C GLY A 45 13.83 -12.20 23.60
N LYS A 46 13.81 -11.35 22.57
CA LYS A 46 13.71 -9.88 22.69
C LYS A 46 12.37 -9.36 22.19
N LYS A 47 11.90 -8.28 22.81
CA LYS A 47 10.73 -7.53 22.32
C LYS A 47 11.13 -6.73 21.08
N VAL A 48 10.36 -6.86 20.00
CA VAL A 48 10.56 -6.18 18.72
C VAL A 48 9.27 -5.46 18.35
N LYS A 49 9.36 -4.17 18.04
CA LYS A 49 8.25 -3.37 17.51
C LYS A 49 8.15 -3.55 16.00
N VAL A 50 7.01 -4.02 15.54
CA VAL A 50 6.78 -4.40 14.14
C VAL A 50 5.65 -3.59 13.55
N GLU A 51 5.91 -3.01 12.38
CA GLU A 51 4.91 -2.35 11.55
C GLU A 51 4.59 -3.18 10.31
N LEU A 52 3.32 -3.26 9.95
CA LEU A 52 2.85 -3.94 8.74
C LEU A 52 2.44 -2.91 7.68
N GLU A 53 2.96 -3.05 6.47
CA GLU A 53 2.61 -2.16 5.36
C GLU A 53 2.23 -2.96 4.11
N THR A 54 1.12 -2.63 3.46
CA THR A 54 0.76 -3.30 2.20
C THR A 54 1.77 -2.97 1.09
N GLU A 55 2.19 -1.72 1.00
CA GLU A 55 3.35 -1.27 0.20
C GLU A 55 4.33 -0.52 1.10
N LEU A 56 5.64 -0.73 0.95
CA LEU A 56 6.63 -0.10 1.83
C LEU A 56 6.56 1.44 1.82
N SER A 57 6.16 2.05 0.71
CA SER A 57 5.91 3.50 0.61
C SER A 57 4.85 4.00 1.59
N ASN A 58 3.92 3.15 2.04
CA ASN A 58 2.85 3.55 2.95
C ASN A 58 3.38 3.97 4.32
N PHE A 59 4.52 3.40 4.74
CA PHE A 59 5.23 3.85 5.94
C PHE A 59 5.55 5.36 5.90
N ILE A 60 5.99 5.84 4.72
CA ILE A 60 6.32 7.26 4.50
C ILE A 60 5.02 8.08 4.38
N LEU A 61 4.03 7.55 3.64
CA LEU A 61 2.74 8.20 3.45
C LEU A 61 2.02 8.46 4.78
N HIS A 62 2.05 7.49 5.70
CA HIS A 62 1.48 7.57 7.04
C HIS A 62 2.32 8.46 8.00
N LYS A 63 3.47 8.96 7.55
CA LYS A 63 4.40 9.80 8.34
C LYS A 63 4.84 9.11 9.65
N HIS A 64 5.01 7.79 9.60
CA HIS A 64 5.46 7.02 10.74
C HIS A 64 6.88 7.38 11.15
N ASN A 65 7.12 7.50 12.46
CA ASN A 65 8.43 7.86 12.97
C ASN A 65 9.30 6.60 13.11
N ILE A 66 10.31 6.52 12.24
CA ILE A 66 11.25 5.40 12.14
C ILE A 66 11.94 5.01 13.47
N LYS A 67 12.03 5.93 14.44
CA LYS A 67 12.63 5.66 15.75
C LYS A 67 11.78 4.73 16.62
N TYR A 68 10.47 4.63 16.38
CA TYR A 68 9.55 3.84 17.19
C TYR A 68 9.20 2.47 16.59
N VAL A 69 9.87 2.08 15.51
CA VAL A 69 9.77 0.75 14.90
C VAL A 69 11.14 0.10 14.86
N ASP A 70 11.15 -1.22 15.05
CA ASP A 70 12.38 -2.02 14.98
C ASP A 70 12.48 -2.76 13.65
N GLU A 71 11.35 -3.28 13.15
CA GLU A 71 11.28 -3.97 11.85
C GLU A 71 9.98 -3.61 11.12
N ILE A 72 10.03 -3.54 9.79
CA ILE A 72 8.86 -3.32 8.93
C ILE A 72 8.64 -4.57 8.09
N ILE A 73 7.40 -5.04 8.02
CA ILE A 73 7.01 -6.16 7.17
C ILE A 73 6.09 -5.62 6.09
N CYS A 74 6.40 -5.91 4.82
CA CYS A 74 5.58 -5.46 3.72
C CYS A 74 5.22 -6.57 2.75
N ILE A 75 4.14 -6.37 1.98
CA ILE A 75 3.77 -7.28 0.88
C ILE A 75 4.58 -6.92 -0.37
N LYS A 76 4.75 -5.63 -0.63
CA LYS A 76 5.49 -5.12 -1.80
C LYS A 76 6.52 -4.08 -1.38
N ASN A 77 7.79 -4.37 -1.62
CA ASN A 77 8.85 -3.39 -1.46
C ASN A 77 8.99 -2.54 -2.74
N ASN A 78 8.35 -1.38 -2.75
CA ASN A 78 8.30 -0.46 -3.88
C ASN A 78 9.21 0.77 -3.73
N LEU A 79 10.15 0.76 -2.77
CA LEU A 79 11.11 1.84 -2.57
C LEU A 79 12.52 1.43 -3.01
N ASN A 80 13.33 2.42 -3.36
CA ASN A 80 14.75 2.23 -3.62
C ASN A 80 15.48 1.80 -2.33
N LYS A 81 16.59 1.05 -2.50
CA LYS A 81 17.45 0.66 -1.37
C LYS A 81 17.95 1.92 -0.63
N GLY A 82 17.95 1.85 0.71
CA GLY A 82 18.46 2.91 1.57
C GLY A 82 17.46 4.02 1.93
N VAL A 83 16.25 4.04 1.35
CA VAL A 83 15.21 5.01 1.73
C VAL A 83 14.74 4.79 3.18
N ILE A 84 14.68 3.52 3.61
CA ILE A 84 14.34 3.13 4.97
C ILE A 84 15.57 2.47 5.60
N SER A 85 15.98 2.96 6.78
CA SER A 85 17.18 2.49 7.50
C SER A 85 16.92 1.27 8.40
N LYS A 86 15.65 0.93 8.64
CA LYS A 86 15.26 -0.23 9.45
C LYS A 86 15.20 -1.50 8.61
N PRO A 87 15.38 -2.68 9.22
CA PRO A 87 15.14 -3.96 8.56
C PRO A 87 13.74 -4.04 7.95
N VAL A 88 13.68 -4.46 6.69
CA VAL A 88 12.43 -4.68 5.95
C VAL A 88 12.35 -6.14 5.54
N ILE A 89 11.22 -6.78 5.84
CA ILE A 89 10.91 -8.14 5.42
C ILE A 89 9.78 -8.09 4.39
N GLU A 90 10.05 -8.52 3.17
CA GLU A 90 9.04 -8.61 2.11
C GLU A 90 8.43 -10.01 2.05
N ILE A 91 7.10 -10.10 2.12
CA ILE A 91 6.35 -11.35 2.08
C ILE A 91 5.97 -11.71 0.64
N LYS A 92 6.90 -12.36 -0.08
CA LYS A 92 6.73 -12.72 -1.51
C LYS A 92 5.58 -13.68 -1.83
N LYS A 93 5.03 -14.36 -0.81
CA LYS A 93 3.89 -15.29 -0.94
C LYS A 93 2.53 -14.56 -1.03
N LEU A 94 2.50 -13.28 -0.70
CA LEU A 94 1.32 -12.44 -0.77
C LEU A 94 1.36 -11.57 -2.03
N GLU A 95 0.19 -11.16 -2.47
CA GLU A 95 0.02 -10.15 -3.51
C GLU A 95 -1.01 -9.12 -3.02
N TYR A 96 -0.60 -7.85 -3.06
CA TYR A 96 -1.48 -6.75 -2.68
C TYR A 96 -2.22 -6.25 -3.92
N LEU A 97 -3.55 -6.34 -3.86
CA LEU A 97 -4.44 -5.81 -4.90
C LEU A 97 -5.42 -4.82 -4.24
N PRO A 98 -5.11 -3.51 -4.25
CA PRO A 98 -5.96 -2.51 -3.61
C PRO A 98 -7.38 -2.57 -4.18
N LYS A 99 -8.38 -2.30 -3.33
CA LYS A 99 -9.76 -2.14 -3.82
C LYS A 99 -9.85 -0.89 -4.68
N LEU A 100 -10.61 -0.99 -5.78
CA LEU A 100 -10.96 0.16 -6.59
C LEU A 100 -11.65 1.20 -5.69
N SER A 101 -11.06 2.39 -5.64
CA SER A 101 -11.62 3.51 -4.88
C SER A 101 -12.44 4.38 -5.82
N ARG A 102 -13.67 4.69 -5.42
CA ARG A 102 -14.51 5.63 -6.18
C ARG A 102 -14.24 7.03 -5.68
N VAL A 103 -13.76 7.89 -6.57
CA VAL A 103 -13.63 9.33 -6.33
C VAL A 103 -14.77 10.05 -7.02
N SER A 104 -15.38 11.02 -6.34
CA SER A 104 -16.36 11.92 -6.94
C SER A 104 -15.74 13.31 -7.08
N ALA A 105 -15.89 13.92 -8.24
CA ALA A 105 -15.41 15.26 -8.52
C ALA A 105 -16.53 16.10 -9.14
N THR A 106 -16.60 17.37 -8.76
CA THR A 106 -17.53 18.33 -9.35
C THR A 106 -16.79 19.16 -10.38
N ILE A 107 -17.35 19.25 -11.57
CA ILE A 107 -16.82 20.04 -12.68
C ILE A 107 -17.90 20.97 -13.21
N ASN A 108 -17.50 22.04 -13.89
CA ASN A 108 -18.45 22.90 -14.58
C ASN A 108 -19.07 22.17 -15.79
N LYS A 109 -20.24 22.64 -16.22
CA LYS A 109 -20.99 21.99 -17.31
C LYS A 109 -20.23 21.97 -18.64
N SER A 110 -19.52 23.05 -18.94
CA SER A 110 -18.71 23.14 -20.17
C SER A 110 -17.61 22.07 -20.24
N LEU A 111 -16.98 21.72 -19.12
CA LEU A 111 -15.98 20.65 -19.06
C LEU A 111 -16.64 19.28 -19.17
N ASP A 112 -17.80 19.07 -18.54
CA ASP A 112 -18.58 17.84 -18.65
C ASP A 112 -18.97 17.56 -20.11
N ASP A 113 -19.43 18.59 -20.83
CA ASP A 113 -19.81 18.48 -22.24
C ASP A 113 -18.61 18.14 -23.14
N LYS A 114 -17.42 18.71 -22.85
CA LYS A 114 -16.18 18.35 -23.55
C LYS A 114 -15.76 16.90 -23.31
N LEU A 115 -15.94 16.39 -22.09
CA LEU A 115 -15.68 14.97 -21.81
C LEU A 115 -16.62 14.08 -22.63
N ASP A 116 -17.90 14.42 -22.73
CA ASP A 116 -18.86 13.67 -23.55
C ASP A 116 -18.52 13.69 -25.04
N GLU A 117 -18.00 14.80 -25.56
CA GLU A 117 -17.52 14.89 -26.94
C GLU A 117 -16.34 13.93 -27.19
N LEU A 118 -15.37 13.88 -26.28
CA LEU A 118 -14.20 12.98 -26.39
C LEU A 118 -14.57 11.49 -26.35
N LEU A 119 -15.69 11.13 -25.73
CA LEU A 119 -16.16 9.74 -25.70
C LEU A 119 -16.69 9.26 -27.06
N LYS A 120 -17.08 10.16 -27.96
CA LYS A 120 -17.60 9.79 -29.29
C LYS A 120 -16.57 9.08 -30.16
N ASP A 121 -15.29 9.30 -29.88
CA ASP A 121 -14.15 8.69 -30.58
C ASP A 121 -14.04 7.16 -30.36
N ARG A 122 -14.86 6.56 -29.48
CA ARG A 122 -14.86 5.12 -29.13
C ARG A 122 -13.54 4.56 -28.59
N ARG A 123 -12.51 5.40 -28.45
CA ARG A 123 -11.24 5.07 -27.78
C ARG A 123 -11.41 4.81 -26.29
N PHE A 124 -12.48 5.34 -25.67
CA PHE A 124 -12.72 5.21 -24.24
C PHE A 124 -14.03 4.50 -23.93
N ARG A 125 -14.01 3.62 -22.92
CA ARG A 125 -15.18 2.85 -22.48
C ARG A 125 -16.24 3.72 -21.79
N ASN A 126 -15.82 4.73 -21.03
CA ASN A 126 -16.66 5.64 -20.27
C ASN A 126 -15.82 6.84 -19.75
N LYS A 127 -16.45 7.81 -19.09
CA LYS A 127 -15.78 8.98 -18.47
C LYS A 127 -14.65 8.59 -17.52
N SER A 128 -14.85 7.56 -16.69
CA SER A 128 -13.82 7.09 -15.74
C SER A 128 -12.57 6.60 -16.45
N HIS A 129 -12.72 5.78 -17.51
CA HIS A 129 -11.60 5.29 -18.30
C HIS A 129 -10.82 6.43 -18.97
N LEU A 130 -11.53 7.43 -19.52
CA LEU A 130 -10.89 8.63 -20.09
C LEU A 130 -10.07 9.38 -19.02
N ILE A 131 -10.66 9.61 -17.85
CA ILE A 131 -10.00 10.33 -16.76
C ILE A 131 -8.79 9.55 -16.23
N GLU A 132 -8.90 8.23 -16.06
CA GLU A 132 -7.81 7.35 -15.63
C GLU A 132 -6.59 7.47 -16.57
N GLU A 133 -6.79 7.33 -17.88
CA GLU A 133 -5.74 7.45 -18.90
C GLU A 133 -5.05 8.82 -18.87
N VAL A 134 -5.84 9.90 -18.76
CA VAL A 134 -5.31 11.27 -18.68
C VAL A 134 -4.47 11.47 -17.42
N ILE A 135 -4.93 10.96 -16.27
CA ILE A 135 -4.21 11.06 -15.01
C ILE A 135 -2.90 10.27 -15.07
N ILE A 136 -2.92 9.03 -15.58
CA ILE A 136 -1.72 8.19 -15.72
C ILE A 136 -0.67 8.94 -16.55
N LYS A 137 -1.07 9.42 -17.73
CA LYS A 137 -0.18 10.17 -18.61
C LYS A 137 0.39 11.43 -17.93
N TYR A 138 -0.45 12.20 -17.25
CA TYR A 138 -0.02 13.38 -16.51
C TYR A 138 1.01 13.02 -15.42
N LEU A 139 0.79 11.96 -14.66
CA LEU A 139 1.71 11.52 -13.62
C LEU A 139 3.05 11.06 -14.19
N GLU A 140 3.04 10.30 -15.29
CA GLU A 140 4.26 9.84 -15.98
C GLU A 140 5.10 11.01 -16.53
N GLU A 141 4.45 12.00 -17.14
CA GLU A 141 5.12 13.20 -17.66
C GLU A 141 5.74 14.04 -16.55
N ASN A 142 5.10 14.12 -15.38
CA ASN A 142 5.64 14.86 -14.23
C ASN A 142 6.71 14.09 -13.46
N ALA A 143 6.65 12.75 -13.44
CA ALA A 143 7.69 11.92 -12.85
C ALA A 143 9.02 12.05 -13.61
N LYS A 144 9.00 12.23 -14.94
CA LYS A 144 10.21 12.44 -15.77
C LYS A 144 10.90 13.79 -15.56
N LYS A 145 10.22 14.77 -14.95
CA LYS A 145 10.75 16.12 -14.72
C LYS A 145 11.41 16.28 -13.35
N ARG A 146 11.39 15.24 -12.51
CA ARG A 146 11.96 15.21 -11.16
C ARG A 146 13.21 14.34 -11.14
#